data_AF-A0A2T6AX89-F1
#
_entry.id   AF-A0A2T6AX89-F1
#
_cell.length_a   1.000
_cell.length_b   1.000
_cell.length_c   1.000
_cell.angle_alpha   90.00
_cell.angle_beta   90.00
_cell.angle_gamma   90.00
#
_symmetry.space_group_name_H-M   'P 1'
#
loop_
_entity.id
_entity.type
_entity.pdbx_description
1 polymer ?
#
loop_
_entity_poly.entity_id
_entity_poly.type
_entity_poly.pdbx_seq_one_letter_code
_entity_poly.pdbx_strand_id
1 'polypeptide(L)'
;MTRRPGFETRHVSAEDAARLYQAWARLGLEMVERPLGLSRSACERLAGAAVQGLVGPWAPQRLAQTAGREGLDFATGLMATPAEAAAAAVETLDAPRPAVPEVLEKTLCASAPVPLGGSVTVRPGIAIEQLHALAEAARTTRGDEDMARVRAGVADRILLPARIVDSSQGWASWFVPAETAEALMREAVELGHQPPEVLEAFEPVMVGRGAAMVTLMATDYRTSDFGKLTEIGLTLTVTPRGAGFPDPGQMFLRLIVDDPWSLAVARRVWGIRKDYWDTHEGPRIDVAYSADAVRFGSALVRAPKAVRGDVLAMTFPRFGRGRSQEMRSGIYSMRERGPEPGGPCEPVRASLCRTNEREGTQYGGKVELELPRSKALGSGGGCLCSEGMACLCETLRGIGLDRRRPAANGWTDRMTGTLAAPEPVTPAYSPGK
;
A
#
# COMPACT_ATOMS: atom_id res chain seq x y z
N MET A 1 43.18 -2.82 -10.42
CA MET A 1 41.72 -3.01 -10.26
C MET A 1 41.49 -4.40 -9.67
N THR A 2 41.34 -4.49 -8.35
CA THR A 2 40.99 -5.74 -7.66
C THR A 2 39.50 -6.00 -7.83
N ARG A 3 39.14 -7.14 -8.45
CA ARG A 3 37.74 -7.59 -8.55
C ARG A 3 37.22 -7.77 -7.12
N ARG A 4 36.24 -6.95 -6.71
CA ARG A 4 35.49 -7.19 -5.47
C ARG A 4 34.87 -8.59 -5.55
N PRO A 5 34.88 -9.37 -4.44
CA PRO A 5 34.22 -10.67 -4.39
C PRO A 5 32.78 -10.52 -4.89
N GLY A 6 32.39 -11.42 -5.79
CA GLY A 6 31.06 -11.40 -6.40
C GLY A 6 30.01 -11.54 -5.33
N PHE A 7 29.27 -10.46 -5.07
CA PHE A 7 28.03 -10.56 -4.31
C PHE A 7 27.06 -11.39 -5.15
N GLU A 8 26.75 -12.60 -4.70
CA GLU A 8 25.66 -13.39 -5.25
C GLU A 8 24.38 -12.56 -5.24
N THR A 9 23.77 -12.42 -6.41
CA THR A 9 22.45 -11.82 -6.58
C THR A 9 21.43 -12.70 -5.85
N ARG A 10 21.03 -12.30 -4.65
CA ARG A 10 19.93 -12.96 -3.93
C ARG A 10 18.61 -12.63 -4.65
N HIS A 11 17.92 -13.67 -5.10
CA HIS A 11 16.55 -13.60 -5.60
C HIS A 11 15.61 -13.43 -4.41
N VAL A 12 14.60 -12.55 -4.54
CA VAL A 12 13.54 -12.38 -3.53
C VAL A 12 12.23 -12.86 -4.15
N SER A 13 11.66 -13.93 -3.60
CA SER A 13 10.39 -14.51 -4.05
C SER A 13 9.18 -13.92 -3.31
N ALA A 14 7.95 -14.22 -3.78
CA ALA A 14 6.73 -13.94 -3.02
C ALA A 14 6.71 -14.64 -1.64
N GLU A 15 7.32 -15.83 -1.56
CA GLU A 15 7.51 -16.55 -0.31
C GLU A 15 8.40 -15.77 0.66
N ASP A 16 9.49 -15.17 0.17
CA ASP A 16 10.38 -14.34 1.01
C ASP A 16 9.64 -13.09 1.54
N ALA A 17 8.77 -12.48 0.72
CA ALA A 17 7.93 -11.37 1.16
C ALA A 17 6.88 -11.80 2.21
N ALA A 18 6.24 -12.96 2.01
CA ALA A 18 5.31 -13.52 2.99
C ALA A 18 6.01 -13.85 4.32
N ARG A 19 7.22 -14.42 4.28
CA ARG A 19 8.05 -14.69 5.46
C ARG A 19 8.46 -13.40 6.17
N LEU A 20 8.78 -12.35 5.41
CA LEU A 20 9.03 -11.03 5.99
C LEU A 20 7.78 -10.51 6.72
N TYR A 21 6.59 -10.58 6.11
CA TYR A 21 5.34 -10.19 6.79
C TYR A 21 5.07 -11.03 8.04
N GLN A 22 5.28 -12.34 7.99
CA GLN A 22 5.14 -13.23 9.15
C GLN A 22 6.13 -12.89 10.26
N ALA A 23 7.39 -12.64 9.92
CA ALA A 23 8.42 -12.20 10.86
C ALA A 23 8.04 -10.85 11.52
N TRP A 24 7.52 -9.90 10.74
CA TRP A 24 7.01 -8.63 11.28
C TRP A 24 5.77 -8.80 12.16
N ALA A 25 4.83 -9.66 11.77
CA ALA A 25 3.67 -9.98 12.58
C ALA A 25 4.09 -10.64 13.90
N ARG A 26 5.03 -11.60 13.85
CA ARG A 26 5.60 -12.27 15.02
C ARG A 26 6.33 -11.31 15.95
N LEU A 27 7.13 -10.40 15.40
CA LEU A 27 7.75 -9.30 16.14
C LEU A 27 6.68 -8.49 16.89
N GLY A 28 5.63 -8.09 16.18
CA GLY A 28 4.51 -7.34 16.74
C GLY A 28 3.80 -8.08 17.88
N LEU A 29 3.51 -9.37 17.69
CA LEU A 29 2.89 -10.24 18.68
C LEU A 29 3.77 -10.39 19.93
N GLU A 30 5.05 -10.73 19.77
CA GLU A 30 5.98 -10.88 20.90
C GLU A 30 6.17 -9.57 21.67
N MET A 31 6.18 -8.43 20.97
CA MET A 31 6.24 -7.10 21.60
C MET A 31 5.00 -6.74 22.44
N VAL A 32 3.89 -7.46 22.30
CA VAL A 32 2.63 -7.24 23.04
C VAL A 32 2.39 -8.36 24.05
N GLU A 33 2.45 -9.62 23.63
CA GLU A 33 2.14 -10.79 24.45
C GLU A 33 3.19 -11.02 25.55
N ARG A 34 4.47 -10.80 25.26
CA ARG A 34 5.55 -11.07 26.22
C ARG A 34 5.51 -10.13 27.43
N PRO A 35 5.34 -8.80 27.29
CA PRO A 35 5.09 -7.92 28.44
C PRO A 35 3.88 -8.33 29.28
N LEU A 36 2.79 -8.77 28.64
CA LEU A 36 1.59 -9.24 29.33
C LEU A 36 1.85 -10.54 30.10
N GLY A 37 2.55 -11.50 29.49
CA GLY A 37 2.98 -12.74 30.13
C GLY A 37 3.89 -12.48 31.34
N LEU A 38 4.90 -11.62 31.18
CA LEU A 38 5.79 -11.20 32.27
C LEU A 38 5.02 -10.57 33.42
N SER A 39 4.06 -9.69 33.11
CA SER A 39 3.22 -9.01 34.12
C SER A 39 2.36 -10.01 34.88
N ARG A 40 1.70 -10.92 34.15
CA ARG A 40 0.86 -11.98 34.73
C ARG A 40 1.67 -12.88 35.65
N SER A 41 2.82 -13.38 35.20
CA SER A 41 3.65 -14.27 36.00
C SER A 41 4.24 -13.57 37.24
N ALA A 42 4.62 -12.28 37.13
CA ALA A 42 5.04 -11.50 38.28
C ALA A 42 3.89 -11.35 39.30
N CYS A 43 2.68 -11.03 38.85
CA CYS A 43 1.49 -10.95 39.70
C CYS A 43 1.16 -12.28 40.39
N GLU A 44 1.19 -13.41 39.66
CA GLU A 44 0.94 -14.74 40.22
C GLU A 44 1.97 -15.11 41.29
N ARG A 45 3.27 -14.83 41.06
CA ARG A 45 4.33 -15.08 42.04
C ARG A 45 4.24 -14.16 43.25
N LEU A 46 3.94 -12.87 43.05
CA LEU A 46 3.69 -11.91 44.13
C LEU A 46 2.48 -12.29 44.98
N ALA A 47 1.39 -12.73 44.35
CA ALA A 47 0.20 -13.21 45.05
C ALA A 47 0.52 -14.46 45.89
N GLY A 48 1.25 -15.43 45.32
CA GLY A 48 1.72 -16.60 46.06
C GLY A 48 2.59 -16.23 47.27
N ALA A 49 3.53 -15.29 47.08
CA ALA A 49 4.39 -14.79 48.15
C ALA A 49 3.59 -14.04 49.24
N ALA A 50 2.58 -13.25 48.85
CA ALA A 50 1.71 -12.54 49.78
C ALA A 50 0.88 -13.51 50.63
N VAL A 51 0.29 -14.54 50.01
CA VAL A 51 -0.47 -15.59 50.74
C VAL A 51 0.43 -16.32 51.73
N GLN A 52 1.65 -16.72 51.30
CA GLN A 52 2.62 -17.36 52.20
C GLN A 52 3.09 -16.43 53.33
N GLY A 53 3.23 -15.13 53.05
CA GLY A 53 3.60 -14.12 54.03
C GLY A 53 2.51 -13.81 55.06
N LEU A 54 1.24 -13.84 54.64
CA LEU A 54 0.10 -13.55 55.51
C LEU A 54 -0.33 -14.75 56.37
N VAL A 55 -0.13 -15.98 55.87
CA VAL A 55 -0.61 -17.21 56.54
C VAL A 55 0.54 -18.00 57.19
N GLY A 56 1.79 -17.76 56.80
CA GLY A 56 2.98 -18.45 57.33
C GLY A 56 3.75 -17.65 58.39
N PRO A 57 4.77 -18.25 59.04
CA PRO A 57 5.63 -17.60 60.05
C PRO A 57 6.62 -16.58 59.45
N TRP A 58 6.33 -16.03 58.27
CA TRP A 58 7.29 -15.28 57.48
C TRP A 58 7.27 -13.79 57.85
N ALA A 59 8.46 -13.23 58.08
CA ALA A 59 8.61 -11.83 58.43
C ALA A 59 8.38 -10.92 57.20
N PRO A 60 7.78 -9.71 57.35
CA PRO A 60 7.54 -8.74 56.28
C PRO A 60 8.75 -8.47 55.38
N GLN A 61 9.96 -8.62 55.92
CA GLN A 61 11.23 -8.50 55.21
C GLN A 61 11.36 -9.49 54.05
N ARG A 62 10.90 -10.74 54.19
CA ARG A 62 10.96 -11.73 53.11
C ARG A 62 9.98 -11.41 51.99
N LEU A 63 8.77 -10.93 52.34
CA LEU A 63 7.81 -10.47 51.34
C LEU A 63 8.38 -9.31 50.52
N ALA A 64 9.00 -8.34 51.19
CA ALA A 64 9.66 -7.21 50.52
C ALA A 64 10.84 -7.65 49.64
N GLN A 65 11.66 -8.61 50.09
CA GLN A 65 12.74 -9.17 49.28
C GLN A 65 12.23 -9.90 48.04
N THR A 66 11.19 -10.74 48.19
CA THR A 66 10.57 -11.42 47.05
C THR A 66 9.97 -10.40 46.09
N ALA A 67 9.26 -9.39 46.60
CA ALA A 67 8.68 -8.36 45.75
C ALA A 67 9.74 -7.54 45.00
N GLY A 68 10.85 -7.19 45.66
CA GLY A 68 11.97 -6.50 45.03
C GLY A 68 12.64 -7.34 43.93
N ARG A 69 12.84 -8.65 44.18
CA ARG A 69 13.38 -9.57 43.19
C ARG A 69 12.44 -9.73 42.00
N GLU A 70 11.16 -9.95 42.23
CA GLU A 70 10.16 -10.08 41.17
C GLU A 70 10.02 -8.78 40.34
N GLY A 71 10.12 -7.62 41.00
CA GLY A 71 10.16 -6.33 40.30
C GLY A 71 11.40 -6.17 39.41
N LEU A 72 12.57 -6.61 39.89
CA LEU A 72 13.81 -6.58 39.10
C LEU A 72 13.75 -7.55 37.92
N ASP A 73 13.27 -8.77 38.16
CA ASP A 73 13.12 -9.81 37.13
C ASP A 73 12.12 -9.36 36.06
N PHE A 74 11.00 -8.75 36.46
CA PHE A 74 10.02 -8.13 35.57
C PHE A 74 10.63 -7.00 34.73
N ALA A 75 11.34 -6.06 35.37
CA ALA A 75 11.98 -4.94 34.67
C ALA A 75 13.03 -5.42 33.67
N THR A 76 13.84 -6.42 34.06
CA THR A 76 14.86 -7.03 33.20
C THR A 76 14.22 -7.72 32.00
N GLY A 77 13.14 -8.50 32.21
CA GLY A 77 12.38 -9.13 31.13
C GLY A 77 11.74 -8.13 30.17
N LEU A 78 11.18 -7.03 30.68
CA LEU A 78 10.65 -5.95 29.84
C LEU A 78 11.75 -5.30 28.98
N MET A 79 12.93 -5.06 29.56
CA MET A 79 14.07 -4.50 28.81
C MET A 79 14.61 -5.47 27.75
N ALA A 80 14.54 -6.77 27.98
CA ALA A 80 14.97 -7.80 27.03
C ALA A 80 13.96 -8.03 25.88
N THR A 81 12.68 -7.70 26.10
CA THR A 81 11.59 -7.98 25.17
C THR A 81 11.88 -7.54 23.72
N PRO A 82 12.39 -6.33 23.42
CA PRO A 82 12.67 -5.93 22.04
C PRO A 82 13.73 -6.80 21.35
N ALA A 83 14.80 -7.17 22.06
CA ALA A 83 15.87 -7.98 21.51
C ALA A 83 15.39 -9.43 21.27
N GLU A 84 14.61 -9.97 22.20
CA GLU A 84 14.04 -11.32 22.10
C GLU A 84 12.98 -11.41 21.01
N ALA A 85 12.11 -10.40 20.89
CA ALA A 85 11.12 -10.32 19.81
C ALA A 85 11.80 -10.19 18.44
N ALA A 86 12.90 -9.42 18.35
CA ALA A 86 13.72 -9.35 17.14
C ALA A 86 14.38 -10.71 16.82
N ALA A 87 14.91 -11.41 17.83
CA ALA A 87 15.47 -12.75 17.66
C ALA A 87 14.41 -13.74 17.16
N ALA A 88 13.20 -13.73 17.70
CA ALA A 88 12.09 -14.57 17.24
C ALA A 88 11.66 -14.25 15.80
N ALA A 89 11.68 -12.97 15.42
CA ALA A 89 11.41 -12.55 14.04
C ALA A 89 12.51 -13.02 13.07
N VAL A 90 13.78 -12.92 13.47
CA VAL A 90 14.92 -13.46 12.70
C VAL A 90 14.83 -14.98 12.59
N GLU A 91 14.52 -15.69 13.66
CA GLU A 91 14.32 -17.14 13.64
C GLU A 91 13.18 -17.53 12.69
N THR A 92 12.09 -16.77 12.66
CA THR A 92 10.99 -16.97 11.68
C THR A 92 11.48 -16.75 10.24
N LEU A 93 12.35 -15.77 10.03
CA LEU A 93 12.94 -15.46 8.72
C LEU A 93 14.02 -16.47 8.29
N ASP A 94 14.67 -17.15 9.24
CA ASP A 94 15.70 -18.16 8.99
C ASP A 94 15.15 -19.59 9.02
N ALA A 95 13.94 -19.79 9.56
CA ALA A 95 13.30 -21.09 9.67
C ALA A 95 13.23 -21.78 8.30
N PRO A 96 13.50 -23.11 8.22
CA PRO A 96 13.39 -23.87 6.98
C PRO A 96 12.04 -23.61 6.34
N ARG A 97 12.03 -23.42 5.01
CA ARG A 97 10.81 -23.16 4.26
C ARG A 97 9.78 -24.25 4.59
N PRO A 98 8.68 -23.93 5.29
CA PRO A 98 7.60 -24.89 5.40
C PRO A 98 7.10 -25.15 3.99
N ALA A 99 6.66 -26.38 3.70
CA ALA A 99 5.95 -26.65 2.47
C ALA A 99 4.78 -25.64 2.39
N VAL A 100 4.83 -24.73 1.42
CA VAL A 100 3.79 -23.72 1.23
C VAL A 100 2.48 -24.50 1.09
N PRO A 101 1.44 -24.24 1.91
CA PRO A 101 0.17 -24.93 1.75
C PRO A 101 -0.27 -24.78 0.31
N GLU A 102 -0.66 -25.87 -0.35
CA GLU A 102 -1.00 -25.88 -1.77
C GLU A 102 -2.06 -24.81 -2.12
N VAL A 103 -2.90 -24.40 -1.17
CA VAL A 103 -3.84 -23.27 -1.30
C VAL A 103 -3.12 -21.92 -1.38
N LEU A 104 -2.11 -21.68 -0.54
CA LEU A 104 -1.30 -20.47 -0.57
C LEU A 104 -0.42 -20.46 -1.83
N GLU A 105 0.11 -21.63 -2.25
CA GLU A 105 0.85 -21.78 -3.52
C GLU A 105 -0.08 -21.62 -4.73
N LYS A 106 -1.31 -22.14 -4.72
CA LYS A 106 -2.30 -21.87 -5.78
C LYS A 106 -2.72 -20.40 -5.83
N THR A 107 -2.77 -19.73 -4.67
CA THR A 107 -3.09 -18.30 -4.56
C THR A 107 -1.89 -17.42 -4.96
N LEU A 108 -0.66 -17.84 -4.66
CA LEU A 108 0.59 -17.10 -4.85
C LEU A 108 1.41 -17.49 -6.10
N CYS A 109 1.18 -18.65 -6.71
CA CYS A 109 2.03 -19.30 -7.72
C CYS A 109 1.26 -19.90 -8.92
N ALA A 110 0.03 -19.51 -9.21
CA ALA A 110 -0.60 -19.82 -10.51
C ALA A 110 0.15 -19.11 -11.68
N SER A 111 1.33 -19.61 -12.02
CA SER A 111 2.34 -19.03 -12.93
C SER A 111 2.10 -19.39 -14.40
N ALA A 112 1.03 -20.11 -14.71
CA ALA A 112 0.57 -20.20 -16.08
C ALA A 112 -0.14 -18.88 -16.45
N PRO A 113 0.18 -18.24 -17.59
CA PRO A 113 -0.72 -17.25 -18.16
C PRO A 113 -2.09 -17.94 -18.26
N VAL A 114 -3.05 -17.46 -17.48
CA VAL A 114 -4.44 -17.90 -17.64
C VAL A 114 -4.74 -17.68 -19.12
N PRO A 115 -5.16 -18.72 -19.87
CA PRO A 115 -5.51 -18.54 -21.27
C PRO A 115 -6.49 -17.36 -21.34
N LEU A 116 -6.20 -16.37 -22.20
CA LEU A 116 -6.93 -15.10 -22.35
C LEU A 116 -8.43 -15.31 -22.05
N GLY A 117 -8.82 -15.04 -20.80
CA GLY A 117 -10.04 -15.59 -20.21
C GLY A 117 -11.29 -14.79 -20.54
N GLY A 118 -11.11 -13.63 -21.17
CA GLY A 118 -12.19 -12.77 -21.58
C GLY A 118 -11.67 -11.44 -22.10
N SER A 119 -12.42 -10.85 -23.03
CA SER A 119 -12.31 -9.43 -23.35
C SER A 119 -13.45 -8.71 -22.62
N VAL A 120 -13.14 -7.68 -21.85
CA VAL A 120 -14.18 -6.79 -21.33
C VAL A 120 -14.35 -5.64 -22.30
N THR A 121 -15.55 -5.49 -22.84
CA THR A 121 -15.90 -4.33 -23.66
C THR A 121 -16.22 -3.15 -22.73
N VAL A 122 -15.44 -2.07 -22.83
CA VAL A 122 -15.71 -0.84 -22.08
C VAL A 122 -16.33 0.16 -23.04
N ARG A 123 -17.55 0.62 -22.74
CA ARG A 123 -18.21 1.62 -23.58
C ARG A 123 -17.40 2.93 -23.49
N PRO A 124 -16.89 3.49 -24.60
CA PRO A 124 -16.14 4.76 -24.58
C PRO A 124 -16.92 5.91 -23.95
N GLY A 125 -18.26 5.88 -24.04
CA GLY A 125 -19.16 6.84 -23.42
C GLY A 125 -19.05 6.96 -21.90
N ILE A 126 -18.59 5.92 -21.19
CA ILE A 126 -18.48 5.96 -19.72
C ILE A 126 -17.33 6.87 -19.28
N ALA A 127 -16.20 6.86 -19.98
CA ALA A 127 -15.07 7.76 -19.68
C ALA A 127 -15.47 9.22 -19.90
N ILE A 128 -16.23 9.45 -20.96
CA ILE A 128 -16.85 10.71 -21.34
C ILE A 128 -17.83 11.20 -20.28
N GLU A 129 -18.76 10.35 -19.85
CA GLU A 129 -19.74 10.65 -18.79
C GLU A 129 -19.06 10.94 -17.45
N GLN A 130 -17.99 10.20 -17.11
CA GLN A 130 -17.21 10.47 -15.90
C GLN A 130 -16.47 11.80 -15.97
N LEU A 131 -15.87 12.12 -17.11
CA LEU A 131 -15.23 13.42 -17.32
C LEU A 131 -16.26 14.55 -17.23
N HIS A 132 -17.47 14.35 -17.77
CA HIS A 132 -18.58 15.30 -17.60
C HIS A 132 -19.03 15.42 -16.15
N ALA A 133 -19.24 14.31 -15.43
CA ALA A 133 -19.64 14.35 -14.03
C ALA A 133 -18.57 15.04 -13.15
N LEU A 134 -17.29 14.78 -13.42
CA LEU A 134 -16.17 15.48 -12.77
C LEU A 134 -16.15 16.97 -13.14
N ALA A 135 -16.40 17.33 -14.40
CA ALA A 135 -16.47 18.72 -14.85
C ALA A 135 -17.66 19.47 -14.25
N GLU A 136 -18.83 18.83 -14.19
CA GLU A 136 -20.05 19.37 -13.60
C GLU A 136 -19.90 19.57 -12.09
N ALA A 137 -19.36 18.57 -11.38
CA ALA A 137 -19.02 18.69 -9.96
C ALA A 137 -18.02 19.83 -9.71
N ALA A 138 -17.07 20.03 -10.62
CA ALA A 138 -16.11 21.13 -10.59
C ALA A 138 -16.67 22.49 -11.10
N ARG A 139 -17.90 22.54 -11.64
CA ARG A 139 -18.48 23.72 -12.31
C ARG A 139 -17.60 24.27 -13.46
N THR A 140 -16.90 23.41 -14.16
CA THR A 140 -16.03 23.78 -15.29
C THR A 140 -16.67 23.40 -16.62
N THR A 141 -16.55 24.27 -17.64
CA THR A 141 -16.92 23.97 -19.02
C THR A 141 -15.76 23.27 -19.72
N ARG A 142 -15.52 22.00 -19.42
CA ARG A 142 -14.54 21.19 -20.18
C ARG A 142 -14.95 21.09 -21.66
N GLY A 143 -14.01 21.32 -22.57
CA GLY A 143 -14.26 21.50 -24.00
C GLY A 143 -14.37 20.19 -24.80
N ASP A 144 -14.99 20.29 -25.97
CA ASP A 144 -15.21 19.19 -26.92
C ASP A 144 -13.91 18.48 -27.40
N GLU A 145 -12.74 19.11 -27.22
CA GLU A 145 -11.44 18.58 -27.66
C GLU A 145 -10.92 17.41 -26.80
N ASP A 146 -11.10 17.44 -25.47
CA ASP A 146 -10.72 16.32 -24.60
C ASP A 146 -11.56 15.08 -24.91
N MET A 147 -12.82 15.33 -25.22
CA MET A 147 -13.80 14.33 -25.57
C MET A 147 -13.45 13.67 -26.90
N ALA A 148 -12.96 14.44 -27.88
CA ALA A 148 -12.46 13.91 -29.14
C ALA A 148 -11.22 13.02 -28.95
N ARG A 149 -10.31 13.38 -28.03
CA ARG A 149 -9.12 12.57 -27.71
C ARG A 149 -9.49 11.25 -27.04
N VAL A 150 -10.42 11.27 -26.08
CA VAL A 150 -10.94 10.05 -25.45
C VAL A 150 -11.60 9.16 -26.52
N ARG A 151 -12.42 9.71 -27.42
CA ARG A 151 -13.05 8.94 -28.50
C ARG A 151 -12.04 8.31 -29.47
N ALA A 152 -10.97 9.01 -29.81
CA ALA A 152 -9.96 8.53 -30.75
C ALA A 152 -9.01 7.46 -30.17
N GLY A 153 -8.84 7.42 -28.84
CA GLY A 153 -7.88 6.54 -28.15
C GLY A 153 -8.48 5.31 -27.47
N VAL A 154 -9.80 5.20 -27.32
CA VAL A 154 -10.40 4.06 -26.62
C VAL A 154 -10.46 2.86 -27.56
N ALA A 155 -9.56 1.89 -27.35
CA ALA A 155 -9.84 0.53 -27.75
C ALA A 155 -11.07 0.06 -26.97
N ASP A 156 -12.13 -0.35 -27.68
CA ASP A 156 -13.40 -0.79 -27.06
C ASP A 156 -13.24 -2.00 -26.14
N ARG A 157 -12.06 -2.64 -26.11
CA ARG A 157 -11.81 -3.90 -25.43
C ARG A 157 -10.49 -3.88 -24.67
N ILE A 158 -10.54 -4.44 -23.47
CA ILE A 158 -9.36 -4.77 -22.67
C ILE A 158 -9.27 -6.27 -22.53
N LEU A 159 -8.05 -6.78 -22.71
CA LEU A 159 -7.72 -8.18 -22.51
C LEU A 159 -7.43 -8.44 -21.03
N LEU A 160 -7.95 -9.55 -20.51
CA LEU A 160 -7.65 -10.02 -19.17
C LEU A 160 -6.84 -11.34 -19.23
N PRO A 161 -5.78 -11.47 -18.40
CA PRO A 161 -5.25 -10.44 -17.50
C PRO A 161 -4.61 -9.27 -18.28
N ALA A 162 -4.73 -8.05 -17.75
CA ALA A 162 -4.16 -6.86 -18.39
C ALA A 162 -2.65 -6.83 -18.20
N ARG A 163 -1.89 -6.59 -19.27
CA ARG A 163 -0.44 -6.71 -19.26
C ARG A 163 0.25 -5.39 -18.93
N ILE A 164 1.32 -5.49 -18.17
CA ILE A 164 2.30 -4.44 -17.93
C ILE A 164 3.58 -4.92 -18.61
N VAL A 165 3.93 -4.32 -19.74
CA VAL A 165 5.08 -4.77 -20.55
C VAL A 165 6.34 -3.99 -20.17
N ASP A 166 6.16 -2.72 -19.79
CA ASP A 166 7.25 -1.85 -19.41
C ASP A 166 6.74 -0.72 -18.53
N SER A 167 6.99 -0.82 -17.24
CA SER A 167 6.76 0.26 -16.30
C SER A 167 7.93 0.44 -15.34
N SER A 168 7.93 1.50 -14.55
CA SER A 168 8.82 1.60 -13.39
C SER A 168 8.03 2.12 -12.20
N GLN A 169 8.33 1.63 -11.01
CA GLN A 169 7.55 1.96 -9.82
C GLN A 169 8.44 2.25 -8.63
N GLY A 170 8.18 3.39 -7.99
CA GLY A 170 8.70 3.74 -6.67
C GLY A 170 7.61 3.56 -5.63
N TRP A 171 7.97 3.08 -4.45
CA TRP A 171 7.05 2.98 -3.32
C TRP A 171 7.78 3.27 -2.01
N ALA A 172 7.03 3.81 -1.06
CA ALA A 172 7.46 4.07 0.29
C ALA A 172 6.30 3.80 1.25
N SER A 173 6.55 3.09 2.33
CA SER A 173 5.53 2.65 3.28
C SER A 173 5.85 3.18 4.67
N TRP A 174 4.82 3.57 5.40
CA TRP A 174 4.91 4.03 6.77
C TRP A 174 3.84 3.34 7.62
N PHE A 175 4.12 3.26 8.92
CA PHE A 175 3.11 2.93 9.91
C PHE A 175 2.41 4.21 10.39
N VAL A 176 1.08 4.19 10.41
CA VAL A 176 0.23 5.23 10.99
C VAL A 176 -0.64 4.63 12.09
N PRO A 177 -1.07 5.42 13.08
CA PRO A 177 -2.00 4.94 14.10
C PRO A 177 -3.30 4.38 13.49
N ALA A 178 -3.90 3.40 14.15
CA ALA A 178 -5.18 2.78 13.77
C ALA A 178 -6.26 3.81 13.44
N GLU A 179 -6.45 4.78 14.33
CA GLU A 179 -7.43 5.85 14.19
C GLU A 179 -7.18 6.73 12.95
N THR A 180 -5.91 6.90 12.58
CA THR A 180 -5.53 7.63 11.36
C THR A 180 -5.88 6.81 10.12
N ALA A 181 -5.64 5.50 10.13
CA ALA A 181 -5.97 4.63 9.01
C ALA A 181 -7.49 4.55 8.77
N GLU A 182 -8.28 4.44 9.84
CA GLU A 182 -9.74 4.48 9.75
C GLU A 182 -10.25 5.85 9.27
N ALA A 183 -9.66 6.95 9.77
CA ALA A 183 -10.00 8.29 9.32
C ALA A 183 -9.72 8.47 7.82
N LEU A 184 -8.58 7.95 7.32
CA LEU A 184 -8.27 7.98 5.89
C LEU A 184 -9.27 7.19 5.04
N MET A 185 -9.77 6.04 5.52
CA MET A 185 -10.82 5.29 4.83
C MET A 185 -12.14 6.07 4.78
N ARG A 186 -12.54 6.71 5.90
CA ARG A 186 -13.73 7.57 5.96
C ARG A 186 -13.60 8.78 5.04
N GLU A 187 -12.46 9.47 5.08
CA GLU A 187 -12.15 10.60 4.20
C GLU A 187 -12.23 10.18 2.72
N ALA A 188 -11.70 9.01 2.35
CA ALA A 188 -11.81 8.49 0.99
C ALA A 188 -13.27 8.26 0.55
N VAL A 189 -14.17 7.87 1.46
CA VAL A 189 -15.61 7.75 1.18
C VAL A 189 -16.26 9.12 1.05
N GLU A 190 -16.00 10.03 1.99
CA GLU A 190 -16.56 11.39 2.00
C GLU A 190 -16.19 12.18 0.74
N LEU A 191 -15.00 11.95 0.21
CA LEU A 191 -14.50 12.55 -1.02
C LEU A 191 -14.91 11.79 -2.30
N GLY A 192 -15.64 10.66 -2.17
CA GLY A 192 -16.12 9.87 -3.30
C GLY A 192 -15.05 9.00 -3.99
N HIS A 193 -13.83 8.94 -3.45
CA HIS A 193 -12.77 8.04 -3.92
C HIS A 193 -13.07 6.57 -3.62
N GLN A 194 -13.94 6.29 -2.65
CA GLN A 194 -14.45 4.95 -2.36
C GLN A 194 -15.98 5.00 -2.13
N PRO A 195 -16.72 3.94 -2.45
CA PRO A 195 -18.13 3.86 -2.10
C PRO A 195 -18.30 3.52 -0.60
N PRO A 196 -19.39 3.93 0.07
CA PRO A 196 -19.60 3.72 1.50
C PRO A 196 -19.47 2.27 1.96
N GLU A 197 -19.87 1.32 1.12
CA GLU A 197 -19.81 -0.12 1.37
C GLU A 197 -18.38 -0.63 1.66
N VAL A 198 -17.35 0.15 1.28
CA VAL A 198 -15.95 -0.18 1.57
C VAL A 198 -15.68 -0.33 3.07
N LEU A 199 -16.37 0.46 3.91
CA LEU A 199 -16.17 0.46 5.37
C LEU A 199 -16.77 -0.79 6.02
N GLU A 200 -17.77 -1.39 5.38
CA GLU A 200 -18.38 -2.65 5.82
C GLU A 200 -17.59 -3.85 5.32
N ALA A 201 -17.05 -3.77 4.09
CA ALA A 201 -16.36 -4.86 3.44
C ALA A 201 -14.92 -5.08 3.91
N PHE A 202 -14.22 -4.02 4.31
CA PHE A 202 -12.78 -4.07 4.58
C PHE A 202 -12.41 -3.36 5.89
N GLU A 203 -11.29 -3.76 6.47
CA GLU A 203 -10.69 -3.11 7.63
C GLU A 203 -9.17 -3.01 7.51
N PRO A 204 -8.53 -1.99 8.12
CA PRO A 204 -7.08 -1.86 8.11
C PRO A 204 -6.41 -3.08 8.75
N VAL A 205 -5.33 -3.56 8.13
CA VAL A 205 -4.49 -4.58 8.75
C VAL A 205 -3.66 -3.93 9.84
N MET A 206 -4.00 -4.25 11.08
CA MET A 206 -3.27 -3.79 12.25
C MET A 206 -2.01 -4.64 12.45
N VAL A 207 -0.87 -3.99 12.61
CA VAL A 207 0.40 -4.59 12.99
C VAL A 207 0.89 -3.99 14.31
N GLY A 208 1.44 -4.85 15.18
CA GLY A 208 2.01 -4.45 16.47
C GLY A 208 1.05 -3.63 17.34
N ARG A 209 1.46 -2.43 17.75
CA ARG A 209 0.75 -1.54 18.69
C ARG A 209 -0.48 -0.82 18.09
N GLY A 210 -1.27 -1.52 17.28
CA GLY A 210 -2.43 -0.93 16.60
C GLY A 210 -2.02 0.10 15.54
N ALA A 211 -0.96 -0.17 14.78
CA ALA A 211 -0.59 0.66 13.64
C ALA A 211 -0.99 -0.04 12.34
N ALA A 212 -1.36 0.72 11.31
CA ALA A 212 -1.63 0.19 9.98
C ALA A 212 -0.59 0.72 8.98
N MET A 213 -0.34 -0.05 7.92
CA MET A 213 0.62 0.31 6.88
C MET A 213 -0.04 1.09 5.75
N VAL A 214 0.40 2.34 5.57
CA VAL A 214 0.08 3.20 4.42
C VAL A 214 1.27 3.22 3.45
N THR A 215 1.00 3.15 2.16
CA THR A 215 2.03 3.18 1.11
C THR A 215 1.74 4.29 0.11
N LEU A 216 2.75 5.14 -0.13
CA LEU A 216 2.75 6.08 -1.23
C LEU A 216 3.55 5.46 -2.38
N MET A 217 2.95 5.41 -3.56
CA MET A 217 3.59 4.86 -4.76
C MET A 217 3.50 5.83 -5.93
N ALA A 218 4.48 5.75 -6.81
CA ALA A 218 4.46 6.42 -8.10
C ALA A 218 4.90 5.45 -9.19
N THR A 219 4.13 5.40 -10.29
CA THR A 219 4.37 4.45 -11.38
C THR A 219 4.42 5.18 -12.71
N ASP A 220 5.43 4.90 -13.52
CA ASP A 220 5.57 5.33 -14.92
C ASP A 220 5.30 4.13 -15.82
N TYR A 221 4.11 4.05 -16.41
CA TYR A 221 3.76 3.04 -17.41
C TYR A 221 4.16 3.53 -18.80
N ARG A 222 5.23 2.94 -19.35
CA ARG A 222 5.72 3.27 -20.70
C ARG A 222 5.04 2.42 -21.76
N THR A 223 4.72 1.17 -21.42
CA THR A 223 3.99 0.24 -22.29
C THR A 223 3.16 -0.70 -21.42
N SER A 224 1.84 -0.61 -21.57
CA SER A 224 0.89 -1.51 -20.89
C SER A 224 -0.40 -1.59 -21.69
N ASP A 225 -1.24 -2.58 -21.38
CA ASP A 225 -2.62 -2.61 -21.86
C ASP A 225 -3.44 -1.46 -21.26
N PHE A 226 -2.88 -0.71 -20.30
CA PHE A 226 -3.46 0.53 -19.78
C PHE A 226 -3.11 1.78 -20.59
N GLY A 227 -2.31 1.66 -21.65
CA GLY A 227 -1.73 2.80 -22.35
C GLY A 227 -0.42 3.28 -21.72
N LYS A 228 -0.07 4.54 -22.01
CA LYS A 228 1.13 5.21 -21.51
C LYS A 228 0.73 6.33 -20.56
N LEU A 229 0.96 6.11 -19.27
CA LEU A 229 0.48 6.99 -18.22
C LEU A 229 1.39 6.95 -17.00
N THR A 230 1.29 8.01 -16.20
CA THR A 230 1.95 8.11 -14.90
C THR A 230 0.89 8.15 -13.81
N GLU A 231 1.14 7.44 -12.71
CA GLU A 231 0.25 7.38 -11.56
C GLU A 231 0.95 7.76 -10.27
N ILE A 232 0.24 8.42 -9.37
CA ILE A 232 0.62 8.57 -7.96
C ILE A 232 -0.54 8.05 -7.11
N GLY A 233 -0.26 7.03 -6.29
CA GLY A 233 -1.26 6.35 -5.46
C GLY A 233 -0.92 6.41 -3.98
N LEU A 234 -1.94 6.63 -3.15
CA LEU A 234 -1.89 6.41 -1.72
C LEU A 234 -2.73 5.18 -1.40
N THR A 235 -2.10 4.13 -0.88
CA THR A 235 -2.78 2.88 -0.51
C THR A 235 -2.74 2.64 0.98
N LEU A 236 -3.75 1.94 1.47
CA LEU A 236 -3.79 1.37 2.81
C LEU A 236 -3.76 -0.15 2.71
N THR A 237 -3.02 -0.79 3.60
CA THR A 237 -3.05 -2.26 3.72
C THR A 237 -4.30 -2.67 4.49
N VAL A 238 -5.17 -3.42 3.83
CA VAL A 238 -6.48 -3.85 4.35
C VAL A 238 -6.67 -5.35 4.19
N THR A 239 -7.63 -5.88 4.93
CA THR A 239 -8.13 -7.26 4.84
C THR A 239 -9.66 -7.23 4.74
N PRO A 240 -10.32 -8.23 4.14
CA PRO A 240 -11.77 -8.35 4.25
C PRO A 240 -12.18 -8.39 5.72
N ARG A 241 -13.22 -7.62 6.08
CA ARG A 241 -13.69 -7.52 7.46
C ARG A 241 -14.12 -8.90 7.96
N GLY A 242 -13.65 -9.27 9.14
CA GLY A 242 -13.97 -10.57 9.75
C GLY A 242 -13.28 -11.78 9.09
N ALA A 243 -12.56 -11.59 7.98
CA ALA A 243 -11.59 -12.58 7.53
C ALA A 243 -10.41 -12.48 8.49
N GLY A 244 -10.33 -13.43 9.43
CA GLY A 244 -9.12 -13.59 10.22
C GLY A 244 -7.88 -13.59 9.30
N PHE A 245 -6.78 -13.03 9.78
CA PHE A 245 -5.48 -13.03 9.10
C PHE A 245 -5.20 -14.43 8.48
N PRO A 246 -4.76 -14.57 7.20
CA PRO A 246 -3.70 -13.78 6.58
C PRO A 246 -3.91 -13.35 5.10
N ASP A 247 -5.00 -12.68 4.72
CA ASP A 247 -5.14 -12.16 3.33
C ASP A 247 -4.97 -10.62 3.25
N PRO A 248 -3.78 -10.05 3.53
CA PRO A 248 -3.57 -8.62 3.39
C PRO A 248 -3.43 -8.22 1.91
N GLY A 249 -4.01 -7.08 1.56
CA GLY A 249 -3.91 -6.48 0.24
C GLY A 249 -3.87 -4.97 0.33
N GLN A 250 -3.65 -4.32 -0.81
CA GLN A 250 -3.63 -2.87 -0.92
C GLN A 250 -5.00 -2.37 -1.39
N MET A 251 -5.51 -1.35 -0.73
CA MET A 251 -6.66 -0.58 -1.20
C MET A 251 -6.19 0.83 -1.54
N PHE A 252 -6.48 1.29 -2.75
CA PHE A 252 -6.20 2.67 -3.13
C PHE A 252 -7.18 3.61 -2.42
N LEU A 253 -6.69 4.32 -1.40
CA LEU A 253 -7.44 5.44 -0.82
C LEU A 253 -7.56 6.58 -1.82
N ARG A 254 -6.52 6.72 -2.65
CA ARG A 254 -6.48 7.66 -3.77
C ARG A 254 -5.52 7.18 -4.84
N LEU A 255 -5.87 7.37 -6.11
CA LEU A 255 -5.01 7.04 -7.24
C LEU A 255 -5.16 8.11 -8.33
N ILE A 256 -4.13 8.93 -8.51
CA ILE A 256 -4.13 10.07 -9.44
C ILE A 256 -3.38 9.68 -10.69
N VAL A 257 -3.96 9.92 -11.87
CA VAL A 257 -3.40 9.58 -13.17
C VAL A 257 -3.38 10.78 -14.10
N ASP A 258 -2.43 10.80 -15.05
CA ASP A 258 -2.31 11.83 -16.07
C ASP A 258 -2.89 11.43 -17.44
N ASP A 259 -3.57 10.28 -17.51
CA ASP A 259 -4.26 9.78 -18.70
C ASP A 259 -5.72 9.40 -18.37
N PRO A 260 -6.71 10.07 -18.99
CA PRO A 260 -8.11 9.84 -18.69
C PRO A 260 -8.63 8.48 -19.17
N TRP A 261 -7.94 7.80 -20.09
CA TRP A 261 -8.36 6.50 -20.61
C TRP A 261 -8.50 5.46 -19.50
N SER A 262 -7.58 5.50 -18.52
CA SER A 262 -7.53 4.47 -17.49
C SER A 262 -8.62 4.58 -16.43
N LEU A 263 -9.37 5.69 -16.37
CA LEU A 263 -10.38 5.98 -15.34
C LEU A 263 -11.56 5.02 -15.42
N ALA A 264 -12.27 5.03 -16.55
CA ALA A 264 -13.50 4.25 -16.73
C ALA A 264 -13.22 2.75 -16.68
N VAL A 265 -12.12 2.36 -17.33
CA VAL A 265 -11.59 1.01 -17.36
C VAL A 265 -11.32 0.49 -15.95
N ALA A 266 -10.54 1.25 -15.15
CA ALA A 266 -10.15 0.85 -13.81
C ALA A 266 -11.36 0.66 -12.89
N ARG A 267 -12.28 1.63 -12.92
CA ARG A 267 -13.51 1.59 -12.13
C ARG A 267 -14.43 0.45 -12.55
N ARG A 268 -14.60 0.24 -13.86
CA ARG A 268 -15.58 -0.72 -14.38
C ARG A 268 -15.12 -2.15 -14.20
N VAL A 269 -13.88 -2.43 -14.59
CA VAL A 269 -13.35 -3.79 -14.55
C VAL A 269 -13.00 -4.13 -13.11
N TRP A 270 -12.13 -3.34 -12.49
CA TRP A 270 -11.54 -3.65 -11.20
C TRP A 270 -12.19 -2.95 -10.02
N GLY A 271 -13.08 -1.96 -10.19
CA GLY A 271 -13.59 -1.18 -9.06
C GLY A 271 -12.59 -0.16 -8.51
N ILE A 272 -11.49 0.10 -9.22
CA ILE A 272 -10.47 1.05 -8.80
C ILE A 272 -10.87 2.43 -9.30
N ARG A 273 -11.19 3.33 -8.36
CA ARG A 273 -11.52 4.72 -8.66
C ARG A 273 -10.23 5.53 -8.76
N LYS A 274 -10.12 6.29 -9.85
CA LYS A 274 -8.96 7.11 -10.18
C LYS A 274 -9.38 8.56 -10.31
N ASP A 275 -8.49 9.44 -9.88
CA ASP A 275 -8.58 10.87 -10.09
C ASP A 275 -7.80 11.25 -11.33
N TYR A 276 -8.38 12.08 -12.18
CA TYR A 276 -7.68 12.60 -13.34
C TYR A 276 -7.01 13.93 -13.01
N TRP A 277 -5.69 13.96 -13.17
CA TRP A 277 -4.91 15.19 -13.12
C TRP A 277 -4.80 15.77 -14.53
N ASP A 278 -5.71 16.69 -14.84
CA ASP A 278 -5.64 17.49 -16.05
C ASP A 278 -5.16 18.89 -15.71
N THR A 279 -4.12 19.33 -16.38
CA THR A 279 -3.84 20.76 -16.47
C THR A 279 -3.66 21.03 -17.95
N HIS A 280 -4.71 21.49 -18.63
CA HIS A 280 -4.68 21.83 -20.07
C HIS A 280 -3.50 22.76 -20.44
N GLU A 281 -2.99 23.52 -19.46
CA GLU A 281 -1.82 24.40 -19.59
C GLU A 281 -0.63 24.00 -18.69
N GLY A 282 -0.81 23.01 -17.83
CA GLY A 282 0.16 22.64 -16.81
C GLY A 282 0.89 21.31 -17.12
N PRO A 283 1.78 20.90 -16.21
CA PRO A 283 2.58 19.71 -16.38
C PRO A 283 1.77 18.45 -16.07
N ARG A 284 1.96 17.43 -16.92
CA ARG A 284 1.68 16.03 -16.58
C ARG A 284 2.39 15.68 -15.26
N ILE A 285 2.05 14.55 -14.66
CA ILE A 285 2.91 14.00 -13.62
C ILE A 285 4.27 13.73 -14.28
N ASP A 286 5.25 14.57 -13.98
CA ASP A 286 6.55 14.56 -14.61
C ASP A 286 7.41 13.47 -13.97
N VAL A 287 8.18 12.78 -14.80
CA VAL A 287 9.14 11.77 -14.36
C VAL A 287 10.53 12.16 -14.84
N ALA A 288 11.41 12.47 -13.91
CA ALA A 288 12.80 12.82 -14.19
C ALA A 288 13.72 11.70 -13.71
N TYR A 289 14.42 11.07 -14.66
CA TYR A 289 15.36 9.99 -14.41
C TYR A 289 16.79 10.54 -14.32
N SER A 290 17.49 10.27 -13.21
CA SER A 290 18.94 10.45 -13.08
C SER A 290 19.67 9.11 -13.04
N ALA A 291 21.00 9.17 -12.91
CA ALA A 291 21.87 8.01 -12.81
C ALA A 291 21.69 7.22 -11.51
N ASP A 292 21.10 7.80 -10.47
CA ASP A 292 21.02 7.24 -9.12
C ASP A 292 19.66 7.43 -8.46
N ALA A 293 18.77 8.22 -9.06
CA ALA A 293 17.47 8.53 -8.53
C ALA A 293 16.45 8.75 -9.65
N VAL A 294 15.18 8.71 -9.26
CA VAL A 294 14.04 9.06 -10.10
C VAL A 294 13.15 9.96 -9.29
N ARG A 295 12.66 11.02 -9.93
CA ARG A 295 11.80 12.01 -9.30
C ARG A 295 10.46 12.06 -10.03
N PHE A 296 9.38 11.86 -9.29
CA PHE A 296 8.00 12.04 -9.72
C PHE A 296 7.46 13.33 -9.11
N GLY A 297 6.59 14.04 -9.81
CA GLY A 297 6.01 15.26 -9.26
C GLY A 297 5.29 16.11 -10.29
N SER A 298 4.82 17.27 -9.86
CA SER A 298 4.30 18.27 -10.78
C SER A 298 5.44 19.20 -11.24
N ALA A 299 5.42 19.60 -12.50
CA ALA A 299 6.25 20.67 -13.08
C ALA A 299 7.77 20.47 -13.01
N LEU A 300 8.26 19.25 -12.75
CA LEU A 300 9.68 18.96 -12.58
C LEU A 300 10.50 19.27 -13.84
N VAL A 301 9.93 19.05 -15.03
CA VAL A 301 10.67 19.22 -16.30
C VAL A 301 10.60 20.66 -16.79
N ARG A 302 9.47 21.34 -16.58
CA ARG A 302 9.20 22.67 -17.16
C ARG A 302 9.63 23.83 -16.27
N ALA A 303 9.75 23.63 -14.97
CA ALA A 303 10.20 24.66 -14.03
C ALA A 303 11.50 24.25 -13.32
N PRO A 304 12.64 24.12 -14.05
CA PRO A 304 13.93 23.82 -13.42
C PRO A 304 14.39 24.92 -12.44
N LYS A 305 13.76 26.10 -12.49
CA LYS A 305 13.95 27.22 -11.56
C LYS A 305 12.93 27.27 -10.41
N ALA A 306 11.94 26.37 -10.35
CA ALA A 306 11.07 26.30 -9.19
C ALA A 306 11.92 26.08 -7.94
N VAL A 307 11.69 26.87 -6.89
CA VAL A 307 12.48 26.75 -5.68
C VAL A 307 12.10 25.43 -5.02
N ARG A 308 13.10 24.74 -4.46
CA ARG A 308 12.86 23.50 -3.71
C ARG A 308 11.77 23.70 -2.66
N GLY A 309 10.71 22.89 -2.74
CA GLY A 309 9.54 22.98 -1.86
C GLY A 309 8.38 23.83 -2.39
N ASP A 310 8.39 24.23 -3.65
CA ASP A 310 7.25 24.89 -4.30
C ASP A 310 6.29 23.90 -4.98
N VAL A 311 6.76 22.67 -5.25
CA VAL A 311 5.99 21.63 -5.95
C VAL A 311 6.04 20.30 -5.19
N LEU A 312 5.02 19.47 -5.39
CA LEU A 312 5.02 18.07 -4.98
C LEU A 312 6.13 17.36 -5.74
N ALA A 313 7.03 16.74 -5.01
CA ALA A 313 8.02 15.86 -5.58
C ALA A 313 8.32 14.67 -4.68
N MET A 314 8.50 13.52 -5.30
CA MET A 314 8.85 12.26 -4.69
C MET A 314 10.11 11.73 -5.37
N THR A 315 11.19 11.59 -4.61
CA THR A 315 12.45 11.06 -5.13
C THR A 315 12.69 9.68 -4.56
N PHE A 316 12.94 8.70 -5.44
CA PHE A 316 13.28 7.33 -5.09
C PHE A 316 14.71 7.01 -5.55
N PRO A 317 15.46 6.19 -4.79
CA PRO A 317 16.75 5.69 -5.23
C PRO A 317 16.56 4.73 -6.41
N ARG A 318 17.42 4.82 -7.43
CA ARG A 318 17.39 3.91 -8.59
C ARG A 318 18.49 2.84 -8.51
N PHE A 319 18.36 1.88 -9.42
CA PHE A 319 19.36 0.86 -9.74
C PHE A 319 19.76 -0.01 -8.56
N GLY A 320 18.87 -0.93 -8.22
CA GLY A 320 19.20 -2.06 -7.38
C GLY A 320 19.55 -3.28 -8.22
N ARG A 321 20.26 -4.21 -7.60
CA ARG A 321 20.60 -5.52 -8.18
C ARG A 321 19.57 -6.59 -7.87
N GLY A 322 18.54 -6.24 -7.09
CA GLY A 322 17.46 -7.14 -6.74
C GLY A 322 16.68 -7.51 -7.99
N ARG A 323 16.08 -8.70 -7.95
CA ARG A 323 15.07 -9.15 -8.88
C ARG A 323 13.92 -9.63 -8.04
N SER A 324 12.74 -9.11 -8.28
CA SER A 324 11.52 -9.76 -7.82
C SER A 324 11.36 -11.08 -8.58
N GLN A 325 10.72 -12.09 -8.00
CA GLN A 325 10.26 -13.29 -8.72
C GLN A 325 8.83 -13.60 -8.28
N GLU A 326 7.90 -13.61 -9.24
CA GLU A 326 6.47 -13.88 -9.06
C GLU A 326 5.83 -13.08 -7.91
N MET A 327 6.26 -11.82 -7.71
CA MET A 327 5.70 -11.00 -6.64
C MET A 327 4.24 -10.72 -6.93
N ARG A 328 3.37 -11.27 -6.10
CA ARG A 328 1.93 -11.00 -6.11
C ARG A 328 1.56 -9.98 -5.07
N SER A 329 0.71 -9.06 -5.47
CA SER A 329 0.07 -8.10 -4.58
C SER A 329 -1.44 -8.16 -4.80
N GLY A 330 -2.20 -8.39 -3.73
CA GLY A 330 -3.65 -8.28 -3.76
C GLY A 330 -4.06 -6.81 -3.78
N ILE A 331 -4.96 -6.45 -4.68
CA ILE A 331 -5.60 -5.13 -4.74
C ILE A 331 -7.07 -5.32 -4.40
N TYR A 332 -7.50 -4.74 -3.27
CA TYR A 332 -8.90 -4.72 -2.85
C TYR A 332 -9.60 -3.46 -3.32
N SER A 333 -10.86 -3.61 -3.71
CA SER A 333 -11.66 -2.53 -4.29
C SER A 333 -13.14 -2.90 -4.31
N MET A 334 -13.98 -1.95 -4.73
CA MET A 334 -15.42 -2.07 -4.79
C MET A 334 -15.90 -1.91 -6.24
N ARG A 335 -16.41 -2.98 -6.83
CA ARG A 335 -16.84 -3.01 -8.24
C ARG A 335 -18.34 -2.81 -8.37
N GLU A 336 -18.77 -1.95 -9.28
CA GLU A 336 -20.20 -1.70 -9.56
C GLU A 336 -20.87 -2.93 -10.20
N ARG A 337 -21.96 -3.41 -9.59
CA ARG A 337 -22.79 -4.50 -10.13
C ARG A 337 -23.73 -3.97 -11.20
N GLY A 338 -23.29 -4.02 -12.46
CA GLY A 338 -24.15 -3.69 -13.61
C GLY A 338 -23.72 -2.43 -14.37
N PRO A 339 -24.26 -2.20 -15.56
CA PRO A 339 -23.75 -1.21 -16.52
C PRO A 339 -24.04 0.25 -16.13
N GLU A 340 -24.95 0.48 -15.20
CA GLU A 340 -25.35 1.82 -14.77
C GLU A 340 -24.41 2.37 -13.68
N PRO A 341 -23.88 3.59 -13.85
CA PRO A 341 -23.07 4.25 -12.82
C PRO A 341 -23.85 4.42 -11.51
N GLY A 342 -23.18 4.21 -10.38
CA GLY A 342 -23.79 4.42 -9.05
C GLY A 342 -24.69 3.27 -8.55
N GLY A 343 -24.72 2.14 -9.25
CA GLY A 343 -25.34 0.92 -8.75
C GLY A 343 -24.61 0.32 -7.53
N PRO A 344 -25.20 -0.71 -6.89
CA PRO A 344 -24.62 -1.36 -5.72
C PRO A 344 -23.22 -1.90 -6.03
N CYS A 345 -22.27 -1.67 -5.12
CA CYS A 345 -20.92 -2.16 -5.27
C CYS A 345 -20.72 -3.51 -4.58
N GLU A 346 -19.77 -4.30 -5.08
CA GLU A 346 -19.34 -5.55 -4.44
C GLU A 346 -17.84 -5.57 -4.20
N PRO A 347 -17.39 -6.18 -3.08
CA PRO A 347 -15.98 -6.27 -2.80
C PRO A 347 -15.32 -7.26 -3.76
N VAL A 348 -14.24 -6.82 -4.38
CA VAL A 348 -13.44 -7.63 -5.28
C VAL A 348 -11.96 -7.54 -4.93
N ARG A 349 -11.23 -8.59 -5.31
CA ARG A 349 -9.78 -8.68 -5.22
C ARG A 349 -9.21 -8.93 -6.60
N ALA A 350 -8.23 -8.13 -7.00
CA ALA A 350 -7.43 -8.38 -8.19
C ALA A 350 -5.99 -8.72 -7.78
N SER A 351 -5.34 -9.65 -8.49
CA SER A 351 -3.94 -9.97 -8.26
C SER A 351 -3.06 -9.24 -9.26
N LEU A 352 -2.17 -8.37 -8.78
CA LEU A 352 -1.05 -7.85 -9.55
C LEU A 352 0.13 -8.82 -9.42
N CYS A 353 0.51 -9.46 -10.51
CA CYS A 353 1.64 -10.38 -10.56
C CYS A 353 2.78 -9.78 -11.38
N ARG A 354 3.99 -9.74 -10.81
CA ARG A 354 5.21 -9.27 -11.49
C ARG A 354 6.07 -10.45 -11.94
N THR A 355 6.47 -10.46 -13.21
CA THR A 355 7.16 -11.59 -13.86
C THR A 355 8.68 -11.43 -13.95
N ASN A 356 9.20 -10.20 -13.85
CA ASN A 356 10.61 -9.90 -13.55
C ASN A 356 11.65 -10.30 -14.60
N GLU A 357 11.22 -10.56 -15.82
CA GLU A 357 12.11 -11.00 -16.90
C GLU A 357 13.22 -9.97 -17.20
N ARG A 358 13.04 -8.69 -16.81
CA ARG A 358 13.96 -7.58 -17.12
C ARG A 358 14.09 -6.54 -16.00
N GLU A 359 13.65 -6.87 -14.78
CA GLU A 359 13.53 -5.90 -13.70
C GLU A 359 14.83 -5.67 -12.93
N GLY A 360 15.05 -4.41 -12.54
CA GLY A 360 16.07 -4.04 -11.56
C GLY A 360 15.41 -3.44 -10.32
N THR A 361 15.47 -4.14 -9.19
CA THR A 361 14.81 -3.73 -7.95
C THR A 361 15.82 -3.25 -6.92
N GLN A 362 15.62 -2.03 -6.43
CA GLN A 362 16.28 -1.44 -5.28
C GLN A 362 15.35 -1.53 -4.08
N TYR A 363 15.83 -2.12 -2.99
CA TYR A 363 15.14 -2.09 -1.70
C TYR A 363 15.90 -1.16 -0.75
N GLY A 364 15.17 -0.29 -0.07
CA GLY A 364 15.75 0.72 0.79
C GLY A 364 16.54 1.80 0.05
N GLY A 365 17.10 2.72 0.83
CA GLY A 365 17.74 3.93 0.33
C GLY A 365 16.95 5.17 0.75
N LYS A 366 17.43 6.34 0.29
CA LYS A 366 16.86 7.63 0.68
C LYS A 366 15.66 7.96 -0.21
N VAL A 367 14.48 8.00 0.39
CA VAL A 367 13.28 8.59 -0.23
C VAL A 367 13.15 10.03 0.26
N GLU A 368 12.93 10.96 -0.66
CA GLU A 368 12.61 12.35 -0.34
C GLU A 368 11.18 12.65 -0.79
N LEU A 369 10.37 13.19 0.13
CA LEU A 369 9.03 13.71 -0.14
C LEU A 369 9.06 15.22 0.10
N GLU A 370 8.88 15.99 -0.96
CA GLU A 370 8.78 17.45 -0.91
C GLU A 370 7.33 17.84 -1.19
N LEU A 371 6.74 18.60 -0.28
CA LEU A 371 5.39 19.14 -0.43
C LEU A 371 5.48 20.67 -0.61
N PRO A 372 4.58 21.30 -1.38
CA PRO A 372 4.50 22.75 -1.48
C PRO A 372 4.39 23.41 -0.09
N ARG A 373 5.16 24.48 0.16
CA ARG A 373 5.15 25.18 1.45
C ARG A 373 3.81 25.85 1.74
N SER A 374 3.22 26.48 0.72
CA SER A 374 1.96 27.21 0.85
C SER A 374 0.79 26.29 0.55
N LYS A 375 -0.13 26.14 1.53
CA LYS A 375 -1.44 25.53 1.30
C LYS A 375 -2.29 26.35 0.32
N ALA A 376 -2.11 27.67 0.33
CA ALA A 376 -2.95 28.62 -0.40
C ALA A 376 -2.75 28.59 -1.92
N LEU A 377 -1.71 27.94 -2.41
CA LEU A 377 -1.47 27.87 -3.86
C LEU A 377 -2.38 26.83 -4.56
N GLY A 378 -3.10 25.97 -3.81
CA GLY A 378 -4.12 25.07 -4.38
C GLY A 378 -3.63 24.22 -5.56
N SER A 379 -4.51 23.98 -6.53
CA SER A 379 -4.23 23.28 -7.80
C SER A 379 -3.17 23.99 -8.67
N GLY A 380 -3.04 25.32 -8.55
CA GLY A 380 -1.99 26.11 -9.21
C GLY A 380 -0.62 26.04 -8.51
N GLY A 381 -0.56 25.42 -7.33
CA GLY A 381 0.55 25.50 -6.39
C GLY A 381 1.52 24.35 -6.40
N GLY A 382 1.57 23.60 -7.50
CA GLY A 382 2.44 22.45 -7.60
C GLY A 382 2.00 21.25 -6.77
N CYS A 383 0.77 21.21 -6.22
CA CYS A 383 0.24 19.96 -5.69
C CYS A 383 -0.79 19.33 -6.64
N LEU A 384 -1.03 18.03 -6.47
CA LEU A 384 -2.11 17.29 -7.10
C LEU A 384 -3.41 17.50 -6.30
N CYS A 385 -4.06 18.64 -6.52
CA CYS A 385 -5.40 18.95 -6.02
C CYS A 385 -6.37 19.10 -7.21
N SER A 386 -7.41 18.29 -7.29
CA SER A 386 -8.50 18.52 -8.25
C SER A 386 -9.64 19.28 -7.59
N GLU A 387 -10.30 20.17 -8.33
CA GLU A 387 -11.47 20.90 -7.84
C GLU A 387 -12.56 19.94 -7.32
N GLY A 388 -13.06 20.19 -6.11
CA GLY A 388 -14.04 19.32 -5.46
C GLY A 388 -13.47 18.07 -4.77
N MET A 389 -12.15 17.82 -4.84
CA MET A 389 -11.50 16.72 -4.11
C MET A 389 -10.43 17.26 -3.15
N ALA A 390 -10.16 16.55 -2.04
CA ALA A 390 -9.09 16.96 -1.13
C ALA A 390 -7.74 16.93 -1.85
N CYS A 391 -6.80 17.75 -1.39
CA CYS A 391 -5.50 17.83 -2.03
C CYS A 391 -4.53 16.75 -1.52
N LEU A 392 -3.79 16.05 -2.41
CA LEU A 392 -2.95 14.91 -1.97
C LEU A 392 -1.89 15.37 -0.95
N CYS A 393 -1.27 16.53 -1.19
CA CYS A 393 -0.29 17.08 -0.27
C CYS A 393 -0.88 17.45 1.09
N GLU A 394 -2.18 17.76 1.17
CA GLU A 394 -2.85 18.01 2.44
C GLU A 394 -3.03 16.72 3.22
N THR A 395 -3.51 15.65 2.58
CA THR A 395 -3.58 14.32 3.18
C THR A 395 -2.20 13.86 3.66
N LEU A 396 -1.17 13.94 2.81
CA LEU A 396 0.21 13.53 3.14
C LEU A 396 0.78 14.33 4.32
N ARG A 397 0.50 15.64 4.39
CA ARG A 397 0.93 16.51 5.49
C ARG A 397 0.13 16.25 6.77
N GLY A 398 -1.17 15.99 6.64
CA GLY A 398 -2.07 15.68 7.75
C GLY A 398 -1.63 14.45 8.52
N ILE A 399 -1.16 13.42 7.81
CA ILE A 399 -0.61 12.20 8.43
C ILE A 399 0.92 12.25 8.63
N GLY A 400 1.53 13.41 8.33
CA GLY A 400 2.94 13.72 8.62
C GLY A 400 3.98 12.89 7.85
N LEU A 401 3.68 12.42 6.63
CA LEU A 401 4.65 11.60 5.87
C LEU A 401 5.88 12.40 5.41
N ASP A 402 5.74 13.71 5.20
CA ASP A 402 6.82 14.63 4.80
C ASP A 402 7.87 14.83 5.90
N ARG A 403 7.53 14.49 7.15
CA ARG A 403 8.39 14.70 8.33
C ARG A 403 8.99 13.40 8.87
N ARG A 404 8.65 12.26 8.28
CA ARG A 404 9.05 10.93 8.78
C ARG A 404 9.73 10.12 7.69
N ARG A 405 10.75 9.37 8.08
CA ARG A 405 11.34 8.38 7.17
C ARG A 405 10.37 7.20 6.98
N PRO A 406 10.27 6.65 5.76
CA PRO A 406 9.49 5.44 5.53
C PRO A 406 10.09 4.25 6.29
N ALA A 407 9.23 3.35 6.75
CA ALA A 407 9.60 2.09 7.37
C ALA A 407 10.20 1.11 6.35
N ALA A 408 9.68 1.14 5.12
CA ALA A 408 10.20 0.39 3.99
C ALA A 408 10.03 1.22 2.72
N ASN A 409 10.92 1.04 1.74
CA ASN A 409 10.78 1.66 0.43
C ASN A 409 11.47 0.81 -0.63
N GLY A 410 11.15 1.09 -1.88
CA GLY A 410 11.85 0.49 -2.99
C GLY A 410 11.56 1.17 -4.31
N TRP A 411 12.36 0.76 -5.29
CA TRP A 411 12.23 1.15 -6.68
C TRP A 411 12.35 -0.11 -7.54
N THR A 412 11.53 -0.21 -8.58
CA THR A 412 11.68 -1.21 -9.62
C THR A 412 11.76 -0.53 -10.97
N ASP A 413 12.83 -0.79 -11.70
CA ASP A 413 12.97 -0.39 -13.09
C ASP A 413 12.51 -1.50 -14.03
N ARG A 414 11.94 -1.12 -15.18
CA ARG A 414 11.51 -2.03 -16.27
C ARG A 414 10.58 -3.16 -15.79
N MET A 415 9.69 -2.84 -14.85
CA MET A 415 8.64 -3.70 -14.33
C MET A 415 7.76 -4.28 -15.45
N THR A 416 7.48 -5.56 -15.30
CA THR A 416 6.83 -6.45 -16.25
C THR A 416 5.87 -7.32 -15.45
N GLY A 417 4.62 -7.43 -15.86
CA GLY A 417 3.61 -8.10 -15.05
C GLY A 417 2.23 -8.17 -15.67
N THR A 418 1.28 -8.59 -14.86
CA THR A 418 -0.12 -8.73 -15.23
C THR A 418 -1.03 -8.34 -14.08
N LEU A 419 -2.13 -7.65 -14.37
CA LEU A 419 -3.24 -7.45 -13.45
C LEU A 419 -4.36 -8.42 -13.81
N ALA A 420 -4.62 -9.37 -12.92
CA ALA A 420 -5.62 -10.42 -13.11
C ALA A 420 -7.04 -9.85 -13.20
N ALA A 421 -7.96 -10.67 -13.72
CA ALA A 421 -9.38 -10.39 -13.58
C ALA A 421 -9.75 -10.29 -12.10
N PRO A 422 -10.66 -9.38 -11.72
CA PRO A 422 -11.09 -9.25 -10.33
C PRO A 422 -12.01 -10.41 -9.95
N GLU A 423 -11.73 -11.00 -8.80
CA GLU A 423 -12.48 -12.08 -8.19
C GLU A 423 -13.35 -11.50 -7.06
N PRO A 424 -14.59 -11.98 -6.87
CA PRO A 424 -15.39 -11.62 -5.70
C PRO A 424 -14.66 -11.98 -4.42
N VAL A 425 -14.62 -11.04 -3.46
CA VAL A 425 -14.20 -11.36 -2.09
C VAL A 425 -15.35 -12.10 -1.45
N THR A 426 -15.17 -13.39 -1.18
CA THR A 426 -16.15 -14.14 -0.39
C THR A 426 -16.03 -13.63 1.05
N PRO A 427 -17.09 -13.10 1.66
CA PRO A 427 -17.04 -12.76 3.08
C PRO A 427 -16.59 -14.00 3.85
N ALA A 428 -15.63 -13.85 4.76
CA ALA A 428 -15.38 -14.92 5.71
C ALA A 428 -16.70 -15.22 6.42
N TYR A 429 -17.10 -16.48 6.33
CA TYR A 429 -18.32 -17.03 6.92
C TYR A 429 -18.65 -16.35 8.26
N SER A 430 -19.68 -15.50 8.31
CA SER A 430 -20.17 -14.96 9.58
C SER A 430 -20.71 -16.13 10.39
N PRO A 431 -20.05 -16.54 11.50
CA PRO A 431 -20.62 -17.57 12.34
C PRO A 431 -21.80 -16.96 13.09
N GLY A 432 -23.02 -17.26 12.63
CA GLY A 432 -24.26 -17.10 13.40
C GLY A 432 -24.90 -15.72 13.33
N LYS A 433 -25.95 -15.61 12.51
CA LYS A 433 -27.24 -15.20 13.07
C LYS A 433 -27.85 -16.37 13.83
#